data_AF-A0A5C7S361-F1
#
_entry.id   AF-A0A5C7S361-F1
#
_cell.length_a   1.000
_cell.length_b   1.000
_cell.length_c   1.000
_cell.angle_alpha   90.00
_cell.angle_beta   90.00
_cell.angle_gamma   90.00
#
_symmetry.space_group_name_H-M   'P 1'
#
loop_
_entity.id
_entity.type
_entity.pdbx_description
1 polymer ?
#
loop_
_entity_poly.entity_id
_entity_poly.type
_entity_poly.pdbx_seq_one_letter_code
_entity_poly.pdbx_strand_id
1 'polypeptide(L)'
;MPASYNPSGLPQAELAFVEAEGGYSKFAQIMGVFDETGRRVVGTDSWVKQDRWTKLYLEPGRYQFAVHCQMGTLYAAPSVTVELSAGAHYKVICRAMNNGAIYGAAEAQIKKVSP
;
A
#
# COMPACT_ATOMS: atom_id res chain seq x y z
N MET A 1 -15.02 -5.24 4.26
CA MET A 1 -14.12 -6.41 4.32
C MET A 1 -12.74 -5.95 3.87
N PRO A 2 -11.63 -6.30 4.53
CA PRO A 2 -10.30 -5.98 3.98
C PRO A 2 -10.15 -6.67 2.62
N ALA A 3 -9.56 -5.99 1.63
CA ALA A 3 -9.27 -6.67 0.38
C ALA A 3 -8.17 -7.71 0.61
N SER A 4 -8.29 -8.84 -0.10
CA SER A 4 -7.32 -9.91 -0.03
C SER A 4 -7.01 -10.46 -1.40
N TYR A 5 -5.79 -10.95 -1.57
CA TYR A 5 -5.38 -11.71 -2.74
C TYR A 5 -4.76 -13.02 -2.26
N ASN A 6 -5.54 -14.10 -2.36
CA ASN A 6 -5.21 -15.44 -1.88
C ASN A 6 -5.68 -16.53 -2.86
N PRO A 7 -5.20 -16.51 -4.13
CA PRO A 7 -5.60 -17.48 -5.15
C PRO A 7 -5.31 -18.95 -4.78
N SER A 8 -4.30 -19.19 -3.94
CA SER A 8 -3.86 -20.51 -3.50
C SER A 8 -4.62 -21.03 -2.28
N GLY A 9 -5.46 -20.19 -1.66
CA GLY A 9 -6.29 -20.59 -0.52
C GLY A 9 -5.50 -20.85 0.76
N LEU A 10 -4.39 -20.13 0.98
CA LEU A 10 -3.56 -20.26 2.18
C LEU A 10 -4.33 -19.85 3.44
N PRO A 11 -3.98 -20.42 4.61
CA PRO A 11 -4.45 -19.95 5.90
C PRO A 11 -4.09 -18.47 6.12
N GLN A 12 -4.96 -17.70 6.79
CA GLN A 12 -4.73 -16.27 7.01
C GLN A 12 -3.41 -15.97 7.75
N ALA A 13 -2.95 -16.86 8.63
CA ALA A 13 -1.69 -16.73 9.35
C ALA A 13 -0.45 -16.77 8.44
N GLU A 14 -0.58 -17.32 7.23
CA GLU A 14 0.49 -17.38 6.23
C GLU A 14 0.45 -16.19 5.26
N LEU A 15 -0.65 -15.45 5.24
CA LEU A 15 -0.77 -14.23 4.44
C LEU A 15 0.04 -13.10 5.07
N ALA A 16 0.73 -12.35 4.24
CA ALA A 16 1.29 -11.07 4.64
C ALA A 16 0.15 -10.08 4.91
N PHE A 17 0.27 -9.34 6.02
CA PHE A 17 -0.66 -8.28 6.38
C PHE A 17 -0.04 -6.92 6.07
N VAL A 18 -0.71 -6.10 5.26
CA VAL A 18 -0.26 -4.75 4.93
C VAL A 18 -1.29 -3.75 5.45
N GLU A 19 -0.86 -2.86 6.33
CA GLU A 19 -1.66 -1.79 6.90
C GLU A 19 -1.18 -0.42 6.40
N ALA A 20 -2.11 0.45 6.03
CA ALA A 20 -1.84 1.84 5.71
C ALA A 20 -2.53 2.74 6.75
N GLU A 21 -1.81 3.76 7.20
CA GLU A 21 -2.29 4.67 8.24
C GLU A 21 -3.34 5.65 7.68
N GLY A 22 -4.53 5.67 8.29
CA GLY A 22 -5.58 6.66 8.00
C GLY A 22 -5.70 7.69 9.12
N GLY A 23 -5.60 8.98 8.80
CA GLY A 23 -5.71 10.09 9.76
C GLY A 23 -6.01 11.43 9.10
N TYR A 24 -6.37 12.45 9.91
CA TYR A 24 -6.83 13.75 9.41
C TYR A 24 -5.72 14.63 8.81
N SER A 25 -4.49 14.53 9.32
CA SER A 25 -3.36 15.40 8.93
C SER A 25 -2.29 14.69 8.07
N LYS A 26 -2.21 13.37 8.18
CA LYS A 26 -1.38 12.49 7.36
C LYS A 26 -2.17 11.23 7.08
N PHE A 27 -2.27 10.85 5.81
CA PHE A 27 -2.86 9.57 5.46
C PHE A 27 -2.10 8.89 4.32
N ALA A 28 -2.10 7.56 4.41
CA ALA A 28 -1.68 6.64 3.38
C ALA A 28 -2.89 5.74 3.03
N GLN A 29 -3.22 5.63 1.76
CA GLN A 29 -4.24 4.71 1.28
C GLN A 29 -3.69 3.87 0.14
N ILE A 30 -3.94 2.56 0.16
CA ILE A 30 -3.53 1.68 -0.92
C ILE A 30 -4.63 1.76 -1.99
N MET A 31 -4.29 2.31 -3.15
CA MET A 31 -5.22 2.44 -4.29
C MET A 31 -5.23 1.19 -5.17
N GLY A 32 -4.11 0.48 -5.21
CA GLY A 32 -4.00 -0.75 -5.98
C GLY A 32 -2.73 -1.53 -5.65
N VAL A 33 -2.79 -2.83 -5.90
CA VAL A 33 -1.67 -3.75 -5.78
C VAL A 33 -1.55 -4.51 -7.09
N PHE A 34 -0.32 -4.63 -7.58
CA PHE A 34 0.01 -5.29 -8.83
C PHE A 34 1.01 -6.41 -8.54
N ASP A 35 0.79 -7.59 -9.13
CA ASP A 35 1.75 -8.70 -9.05
C ASP A 35 3.01 -8.43 -9.90
N GLU A 36 3.96 -9.35 -9.88
CA GLU A 36 5.22 -9.24 -10.62
C GLU A 36 5.06 -9.14 -12.15
N THR A 37 3.91 -9.59 -12.68
CA THR A 37 3.58 -9.49 -14.10
C THR A 37 3.00 -8.13 -14.47
N GLY A 38 2.78 -7.26 -13.47
CA GLY A 38 2.12 -5.97 -13.62
C GLY A 38 0.60 -6.07 -13.63
N ARG A 39 0.02 -7.25 -13.39
CA ARG A 39 -1.43 -7.42 -13.33
C ARG A 39 -1.95 -6.93 -11.98
N ARG A 40 -3.02 -6.13 -12.01
CA ARG A 40 -3.69 -5.65 -10.81
C ARG A 40 -4.40 -6.82 -10.10
N VAL A 41 -4.07 -7.01 -8.83
CA VAL A 41 -4.62 -8.07 -7.96
C VAL A 41 -5.51 -7.55 -6.84
N VAL A 42 -5.34 -6.28 -6.46
CA VAL A 42 -6.22 -5.55 -5.53
C VAL A 42 -6.44 -4.14 -6.05
N GLY A 43 -7.65 -3.61 -5.86
CA GLY A 43 -8.06 -2.29 -6.33
C GLY A 43 -9.14 -2.39 -7.39
N THR A 44 -9.59 -1.24 -7.87
CA THR A 44 -10.71 -1.10 -8.80
C THR A 44 -10.28 -0.26 -9.99
N ASP A 45 -10.81 -0.60 -11.16
CA ASP A 45 -10.53 0.10 -12.42
C ASP A 45 -11.36 1.38 -12.57
N SER A 46 -12.25 1.66 -11.61
CA SER A 46 -13.10 2.84 -11.63
C SER A 46 -12.40 4.06 -11.05
N TRP A 47 -12.32 5.12 -11.85
CA TRP A 47 -11.90 6.45 -11.38
C TRP A 47 -12.89 7.05 -10.37
N VAL A 48 -14.15 6.61 -10.40
CA VAL A 48 -15.27 7.12 -9.59
C VAL A 48 -15.40 6.36 -8.28
N LYS A 49 -15.20 5.03 -8.30
CA LYS A 49 -15.11 4.20 -7.10
C LYS A 49 -13.64 3.97 -6.82
N GLN A 50 -13.03 4.74 -5.94
CA GLN A 50 -11.66 4.48 -5.51
C GLN A 50 -11.70 3.58 -4.29
N ASP A 51 -11.41 2.30 -4.47
CA ASP A 51 -11.20 1.42 -3.32
C ASP A 51 -9.89 1.84 -2.65
N ARG A 52 -10.04 2.52 -1.52
CA ARG A 52 -8.95 3.03 -0.70
C ARG A 52 -8.78 2.10 0.48
N TRP A 53 -7.86 1.15 0.34
CA TRP A 53 -7.64 0.13 1.36
C TRP A 53 -6.68 0.62 2.42
N THR A 54 -7.07 0.45 3.69
CA THR A 54 -6.20 0.67 4.85
C THR A 54 -5.63 -0.63 5.39
N LYS A 55 -6.18 -1.79 4.99
CA LYS A 55 -5.81 -3.13 5.46
C LYS A 55 -5.95 -4.14 4.34
N LEU A 56 -4.90 -4.90 4.07
CA LEU A 56 -4.84 -5.94 3.05
C LEU A 56 -4.20 -7.22 3.57
N TYR A 57 -4.68 -8.36 3.06
CA TYR A 57 -4.02 -9.66 3.24
C TYR A 57 -3.59 -10.19 1.88
N LEU A 58 -2.30 -10.48 1.71
CA LEU A 58 -1.73 -10.88 0.44
C LEU A 58 -0.91 -12.16 0.62
N GLU A 59 -0.93 -13.04 -0.37
CA GLU A 59 0.05 -14.14 -0.42
C GLU A 59 1.48 -13.60 -0.45
N PRO A 60 2.47 -14.35 0.09
CA PRO A 60 3.88 -14.01 -0.05
C PRO A 60 4.26 -13.81 -1.51
N GLY A 61 5.14 -12.85 -1.79
CA GLY A 61 5.54 -12.54 -3.16
C GLY A 61 5.99 -11.11 -3.36
N ARG A 62 6.35 -10.78 -4.59
CA ARG A 62 6.79 -9.43 -4.97
C ARG A 62 5.63 -8.66 -5.61
N TYR A 63 5.33 -7.51 -5.04
CA TYR A 63 4.21 -6.68 -5.48
C TYR A 63 4.63 -5.23 -5.66
N GLN A 64 3.97 -4.53 -6.57
CA GLN A 64 3.98 -3.08 -6.66
C GLN A 64 2.69 -2.51 -6.05
N PHE A 65 2.82 -1.55 -5.14
CA PHE A 65 1.72 -0.86 -4.50
C PHE A 65 1.61 0.55 -5.06
N ALA A 66 0.42 0.91 -5.55
CA ALA A 66 0.07 2.30 -5.80
C ALA A 66 -0.53 2.89 -4.52
N VAL A 67 0.14 3.89 -3.94
CA VAL A 67 -0.22 4.47 -2.65
C VAL A 67 -0.62 5.92 -2.85
N HIS A 68 -1.76 6.31 -2.31
CA HIS A 68 -2.14 7.71 -2.16
C HIS A 68 -1.57 8.22 -0.84
N CYS A 69 -0.67 9.19 -0.93
CA CYS A 69 -0.10 9.91 0.20
C CYS A 69 -0.66 11.34 0.24
N GLN A 70 -1.24 11.72 1.37
CA GLN A 70 -1.60 13.11 1.64
C GLN A 70 -1.03 13.57 2.98
N MET A 71 -0.44 14.76 2.99
CA MET A 71 0.15 15.39 4.17
C MET A 71 -0.19 16.87 4.16
N GLY A 72 -1.22 17.28 4.91
CA GLY A 72 -1.77 18.63 4.80
C GLY A 72 -2.30 18.91 3.39
N THR A 73 -1.72 19.92 2.71
CA THR A 73 -2.03 20.29 1.31
C THR A 73 -1.16 19.58 0.28
N LEU A 74 -0.25 18.70 0.69
CA LEU A 74 0.56 17.91 -0.22
C LEU A 74 -0.18 16.63 -0.60
N TYR A 75 -0.25 16.36 -1.90
CA TYR A 75 -0.88 15.17 -2.48
C TYR A 75 0.13 14.50 -3.42
N ALA A 76 0.34 13.20 -3.25
CA ALA A 76 1.15 12.40 -4.17
C ALA A 76 0.58 10.99 -4.29
N ALA A 77 0.84 10.36 -5.44
CA ALA A 77 0.45 8.97 -5.70
C ALA A 77 1.67 8.10 -6.05
N PRO A 78 2.66 7.95 -5.15
CA PRO A 78 3.85 7.16 -5.42
C PRO A 78 3.52 5.67 -5.60
N SER A 79 4.40 4.98 -6.34
CA SER A 79 4.41 3.53 -6.41
C SER A 79 5.62 2.96 -5.68
N VAL A 80 5.45 1.85 -4.98
CA VAL A 80 6.51 1.19 -4.23
C VAL A 80 6.46 -0.32 -4.44
N THR A 81 7.61 -0.91 -4.79
CA THR A 81 7.74 -2.36 -4.94
C THR A 81 8.32 -2.95 -3.67
N VAL A 82 7.70 -4.02 -3.17
CA VAL A 82 8.12 -4.71 -1.94
C VAL A 82 7.96 -6.21 -2.12
N GLU A 83 8.86 -6.95 -1.48
CA GLU A 83 8.76 -8.40 -1.34
C GLU A 83 8.16 -8.73 0.03
N LEU A 84 7.03 -9.42 0.01
CA LEU A 84 6.26 -9.78 1.19
C LEU A 84 6.61 -11.21 1.61
N SER A 85 6.91 -11.39 2.88
CA SER A 85 7.15 -12.71 3.49
C SER A 85 5.87 -13.27 4.11
N ALA A 86 5.78 -14.60 4.19
CA ALA A 86 4.67 -15.28 4.87
C ALA A 86 4.47 -14.82 6.32
N GLY A 87 3.20 -14.58 6.68
CA GLY A 87 2.76 -14.16 8.01
C GLY A 87 3.31 -12.83 8.52
N ALA A 88 4.06 -12.09 7.69
CA ALA A 88 4.69 -10.85 8.12
C ALA A 88 3.72 -9.67 8.08
N HIS A 89 3.88 -8.75 9.03
CA HIS A 89 3.13 -7.49 9.07
C HIS A 89 3.99 -6.37 8.48
N TYR A 90 3.37 -5.54 7.63
CA TYR A 90 3.96 -4.38 7.01
C TYR A 90 3.11 -3.13 7.23
N LYS A 91 3.77 -1.98 7.36
CA LYS A 91 3.12 -0.67 7.39
C LYS A 91 3.53 0.20 6.21
N VAL A 92 2.55 0.83 5.58
CA VAL A 92 2.73 1.88 4.58
C VAL A 92 2.95 3.21 5.28
N ILE A 93 4.05 3.89 4.94
CA ILE A 93 4.47 5.15 5.54
C ILE A 93 4.67 6.16 4.42
N CYS A 94 3.93 7.27 4.48
CA CYS A 94 4.14 8.42 3.60
C CYS A 94 5.11 9.41 4.23
N ARG A 95 6.08 9.90 3.44
CA ARG A 95 7.08 10.89 3.89
C ARG A 95 7.14 12.04 2.89
N ALA A 96 7.20 13.27 3.39
CA ALA A 96 7.51 14.42 2.55
C ALA A 96 8.97 14.35 2.11
N MET A 97 9.22 14.54 0.81
CA MET A 97 10.57 14.69 0.29
C MET A 97 10.97 16.17 0.41
N ASN A 98 12.07 16.43 1.11
CA ASN A 98 12.62 17.79 1.21
C ASN A 98 13.74 17.96 0.17
N ASN A 99 13.36 18.19 -1.09
CA ASN A 99 14.31 18.37 -2.20
C ASN A 99 14.68 19.84 -2.42
N GLY A 100 14.99 20.57 -1.34
CA GLY A 100 15.69 21.87 -1.39
C GLY A 100 14.95 23.07 -2.01
N ALA A 101 13.86 22.89 -2.76
CA ALA A 101 13.15 24.02 -3.39
C ALA A 101 11.66 23.77 -3.73
N ILE A 102 11.15 22.55 -3.59
CA ILE A 102 9.77 22.21 -3.99
C ILE A 102 9.08 21.44 -2.87
N TYR A 103 8.20 22.12 -2.13
CA TYR A 103 7.17 21.48 -1.32
C TYR A 103 6.13 20.91 -2.29
N GLY A 104 6.33 19.67 -2.76
CA GLY A 104 5.42 19.08 -3.75
C GLY A 104 5.40 17.56 -3.84
N ALA A 105 6.38 16.87 -3.26
CA ALA A 105 6.54 15.45 -3.47
C ALA A 105 6.50 14.68 -2.13
N ALA A 106 5.73 13.60 -2.11
CA ALA A 106 5.74 12.61 -1.04
C ALA A 106 6.13 11.24 -1.60
N GLU A 107 6.94 10.51 -0.85
CA GLU A 107 7.29 9.11 -1.13
C GLU A 107 6.48 8.18 -0.23
N ALA A 108 6.21 6.97 -0.71
CA ALA A 108 5.68 5.89 0.10
C ALA A 108 6.78 4.86 0.36
N GLN A 109 6.87 4.41 1.60
CA GLN A 109 7.72 3.29 2.00
C GLN A 109 6.83 2.21 2.62
N ILE A 110 7.09 0.95 2.30
CA ILE A 110 6.44 -0.19 2.97
C ILE A 110 7.49 -0.89 3.81
N LYS A 111 7.29 -0.93 5.13
CA LYS A 111 8.25 -1.49 6.07
C LYS A 111 7.65 -2.66 6.81
N LYS A 112 8.42 -3.75 6.90
CA LYS A 112 8.12 -4.85 7.80
C LYS A 112 8.17 -4.33 9.24
N VAL A 113 7.14 -4.64 10.01
CA VAL A 113 7.05 -4.30 11.43
C VAL A 113 6.95 -5.58 12.23
N SER A 114 7.57 -5.61 13.41
CA SER A 114 7.32 -6.67 14.37
C SER A 114 5.86 -6.60 14.83
N PRO A 115 5.18 -7.74 15.00
CA PRO A 115 3.82 -7.79 15.55
C PRO A 115 3.68 -7.06 16.88
#